data_AF-A0A3B9KH90-F1
#
_entry.id   AF-A0A3B9KH90-F1
#
_cell.length_a   1.000
_cell.length_b   1.000
_cell.length_c   1.000
_cell.angle_alpha   90.00
_cell.angle_beta   90.00
_cell.angle_gamma   90.00
#
_symmetry.space_group_name_H-M   'P 1'
#
loop_
_entity.id
_entity.type
_entity.pdbx_description
1 polymer ?
#
loop_
_entity_poly.entity_id
_entity_poly.type
_entity_poly.pdbx_seq_one_letter_code
_entity_poly.pdbx_strand_id
1 'polypeptide(L)' 'MTTTQTNKRDWVALEHKYYQGTFKRQPLTLVRGEGVRVWDSDGRVLLDFVAGIAVNVLGHCHPAI' A
#
# COMPACT_ATOMS: atom_id res chain seq x y z
N MET A 1 -9.77 15.89 22.39
CA MET A 1 -9.28 14.67 21.69
C MET A 1 -9.84 14.74 20.28
N THR A 2 -9.05 15.21 19.33
CA THR A 2 -9.50 15.56 17.98
C THR A 2 -9.42 14.32 17.09
N THR A 3 -10.57 13.76 16.73
CA THR A 3 -10.65 12.61 15.82
C THR A 3 -10.46 13.11 14.40
N THR A 4 -9.27 12.90 13.81
CA THR A 4 -9.02 13.17 12.40
C THR A 4 -9.83 12.18 11.57
N GLN A 5 -10.97 12.60 11.04
CA GLN A 5 -11.76 11.81 10.11
C GLN A 5 -11.07 11.87 8.73
N THR A 6 -10.21 10.89 8.43
CA THR A 6 -9.53 10.79 7.14
C THR A 6 -10.58 10.57 6.06
N ASN A 7 -10.73 11.53 5.16
CA ASN A 7 -11.59 11.46 3.98
C ASN A 7 -11.12 10.26 3.10
N LYS A 8 -11.73 9.09 3.30
CA LYS A 8 -11.30 7.83 2.69
C LYS A 8 -11.75 7.81 1.23
N ARG A 9 -10.86 8.18 0.31
CA ARG A 9 -11.08 8.04 -1.13
C ARG A 9 -11.26 6.56 -1.49
N ASP A 10 -12.20 6.28 -2.39
CA ASP A 10 -12.36 4.95 -2.98
C ASP A 10 -11.27 4.73 -4.03
N TRP A 11 -10.13 4.23 -3.57
CA TRP A 11 -8.96 3.98 -4.42
C TRP A 11 -9.22 2.89 -5.47
N VAL A 12 -10.09 1.92 -5.15
CA VAL A 12 -10.43 0.84 -6.07
C VAL A 12 -11.28 1.38 -7.22
N ALA A 13 -12.30 2.19 -6.94
CA ALA A 13 -13.09 2.83 -7.98
C ALA A 13 -12.27 3.76 -8.88
N LEU A 14 -11.34 4.52 -8.30
CA LEU A 14 -10.43 5.38 -9.06
C LEU A 14 -9.48 4.56 -9.93
N GLU A 15 -8.92 3.47 -9.41
CA GLU A 15 -8.11 2.55 -10.19
C GLU A 15 -8.91 2.02 -11.38
N HIS A 16 -10.12 1.49 -11.18
CA HIS A 16 -10.97 0.99 -12.27
C HIS A 16 -11.28 2.05 -13.34
N LYS A 17 -11.41 3.32 -12.97
CA LYS A 17 -11.73 4.40 -13.90
C LYS A 17 -10.53 4.85 -14.74
N TYR A 18 -9.34 4.88 -14.15
CA TYR A 18 -8.17 5.53 -14.75
C TYR A 18 -7.04 4.58 -15.13
N TYR A 19 -6.98 3.38 -14.55
CA TYR A 19 -5.95 2.40 -14.84
C TYR A 19 -6.31 1.58 -16.08
N GLN A 20 -5.36 1.46 -17.02
CA GLN A 20 -5.56 0.77 -18.30
C GLN A 20 -5.77 -0.75 -18.16
N GLY A 21 -5.31 -1.38 -17.07
CA GLY A 21 -5.50 -2.81 -16.84
C GLY A 21 -4.43 -3.73 -17.44
N THR A 22 -3.15 -3.31 -17.46
CA THR A 22 -2.04 -4.13 -18.00
C THR A 22 -1.70 -5.35 -17.14
N PHE A 23 -2.08 -5.34 -15.87
CA PHE A 23 -1.83 -6.42 -14.91
C PHE A 23 -3.07 -6.66 -14.05
N LYS A 24 -3.23 -7.91 -13.59
CA LYS A 24 -4.27 -8.25 -12.61
C LYS A 24 -3.93 -7.62 -11.25
N ARG A 25 -4.81 -6.75 -10.78
CA ARG A 25 -4.66 -6.03 -9.52
C ARG A 25 -5.26 -6.83 -8.37
N GLN A 26 -4.59 -6.79 -7.21
CA GLN A 26 -5.12 -7.36 -5.98
C GLN A 26 -6.05 -6.33 -5.31
N PRO A 27 -7.16 -6.75 -4.68
CA PRO A 27 -8.07 -5.85 -3.97
C PRO A 27 -7.47 -5.42 -2.61
N LEU A 28 -6.27 -4.87 -2.63
CA LEU A 28 -5.49 -4.46 -1.46
C LEU A 28 -4.94 -3.06 -1.70
N THR A 29 -5.30 -2.12 -0.85
CA THR A 29 -4.79 -0.75 -0.89
C THR A 29 -3.78 -0.54 0.24
N LEU A 30 -2.50 -0.56 -0.10
CA LEU A 30 -1.42 -0.26 0.83
C LEU A 30 -1.21 1.26 0.93
N VAL A 31 -1.06 1.77 2.16
CA VAL A 31 -0.94 3.22 2.44
C VAL A 31 0.38 3.58 3.11
N ARG A 32 1.12 2.60 3.64
CA ARG A 32 2.45 2.79 4.24
C ARG A 32 3.27 1.50 4.15
N GLY A 33 4.59 1.62 4.08
CA GLY A 33 5.54 0.52 4.24
C GLY A 33 6.72 0.93 5.13
N GLU A 34 7.29 -0.02 5.86
CA GLU A 34 8.47 0.15 6.71
C GLU A 34 9.16 -1.20 6.91
N GLY A 35 10.41 -1.32 6.47
CA GLY A 35 11.15 -2.57 6.52
C GLY A 35 10.39 -3.67 5.78
N VAL A 36 10.06 -4.77 6.46
CA VAL A 36 9.31 -5.90 5.89
C VAL A 36 7.78 -5.77 6.01
N ARG A 37 7.28 -4.72 6.66
CA ARG A 37 5.85 -4.57 6.99
C ARG A 37 5.20 -3.53 6.10
N VAL A 38 3.94 -3.76 5.76
CA VAL A 38 3.09 -2.80 5.06
C VAL A 38 1.75 -2.65 5.78
N TRP A 39 1.14 -1.48 5.66
CA TRP A 39 -0.15 -1.15 6.25
C TRP A 39 -1.17 -0.94 5.15
N ASP A 40 -2.33 -1.57 5.28
CA ASP A 40 -3.46 -1.31 4.40
C ASP A 40 -4.26 -0.07 4.85
N SER A 41 -5.20 0.36 4.01
CA SER A 41 -6.10 1.48 4.29
C SER A 41 -7.09 1.25 5.45
N ASP A 42 -7.20 0.01 5.95
CA ASP A 42 -8.00 -0.37 7.11
C ASP A 42 -7.17 -0.43 8.40
N GLY A 43 -5.87 -0.16 8.31
CA GLY A 43 -4.92 -0.17 9.43
C GLY A 43 -4.34 -1.54 9.76
N ARG A 44 -4.59 -2.58 8.94
CA ARG A 44 -4.00 -3.91 9.15
C ARG A 44 -2.53 -3.90 8.75
N VAL A 45 -1.73 -4.64 9.52
CA VAL A 45 -0.31 -4.84 9.25
C VAL A 45 -0.12 -6.18 8.57
N LEU A 46 0.54 -6.17 7.42
CA LEU A 46 0.85 -7.35 6.62
C LEU A 46 2.37 -7.49 6.48
N LEU A 47 2.84 -8.72 6.38
CA LEU A 47 4.24 -9.05 6.07
C LEU A 47 4.38 -9.15 4.55
N ASP A 48 5.31 -8.40 3.96
CA ASP A 48 5.53 -8.38 2.50
C ASP A 48 6.46 -9.53 2.08
N PHE A 49 5.89 -10.55 1.44
CA PHE A 49 6.62 -11.67 0.83
C PHE A 49 6.90 -11.48 -0.67
N VAL A 50 6.41 -10.40 -1.27
CA VAL A 50 6.66 -10.07 -2.68
C VAL A 50 7.93 -9.22 -2.79
N ALA A 51 8.19 -8.38 -1.78
CA ALA A 51 9.33 -7.46 -1.71
C ALA A 51 9.50 -6.61 -2.99
N GLY A 52 8.36 -6.18 -3.57
CA GLY A 52 8.35 -5.42 -4.83
C GLY A 52 8.92 -6.19 -6.02
N ILE A 53 8.71 -7.51 -6.10
CA ILE A 53 9.41 -8.38 -7.08
C ILE A 53 10.92 -8.35 -6.80
N ALA A 54 11.26 -8.56 -5.52
CA ALA A 54 12.62 -8.56 -4.97
C ALA A 54 13.42 -7.24 -5.07
N VAL A 55 12.79 -6.11 -5.42
CA VAL A 55 13.48 -4.80 -5.48
C VAL A 55 13.58 -4.11 -4.11
N ASN A 56 12.75 -4.49 -3.13
CA ASN A 56 12.75 -3.90 -1.79
C ASN A 56 13.60 -4.73 -0.80
N VAL A 57 14.80 -5.16 -1.23
CA VAL A 57 15.68 -6.02 -0.42
C VAL A 57 16.15 -5.36 0.88
N LEU A 58 16.35 -4.04 0.88
CA LEU A 58 16.67 -3.27 2.09
C LEU A 58 15.44 -2.98 2.97
N GLY A 59 14.25 -3.36 2.50
CA GLY A 59 12.97 -3.03 3.11
C GLY A 59 12.37 -1.73 2.57
N HIS A 60 11.05 -1.58 2.77
CA HIS A 60 10.30 -0.38 2.41
C HIS A 60 10.79 0.82 3.23
N CYS A 61 10.96 1.97 2.56
CA CYS A 61 11.30 3.27 3.19
C CYS A 61 12.49 3.20 4.16
N HIS A 62 13.57 2.51 3.77
CA HIS A 62 14.75 2.38 4.60
C HIS A 62 15.36 3.76 4.92
N PRO A 63 15.62 4.12 6.18
CA PRO A 63 15.87 5.51 6.61
C PRO A 63 17.17 6.14 6.08
N ALA A 64 18.10 5.32 5.57
CA ALA A 64 19.36 5.79 5.00
C ALA A 64 19.29 6.06 3.48
N ILE A 65 18.16 5.79 2.82
CA ILE A 65 17.95 6.00 1.38
C ILE A 65 16.73 6.90 1.15
#